data_AF-A0A968TEK6-F1
#
_entry.id   AF-A0A968TEK6-F1
#
_cell.length_a   1.000
_cell.length_b   1.000
_cell.length_c   1.000
_cell.angle_alpha   90.00
_cell.angle_beta   90.00
_cell.angle_gamma   90.00
#
_symmetry.space_group_name_H-M   'P 1'
#
loop_
_entity.id
_entity.type
_entity.pdbx_description
1 polymer ?
#
loop_
_entity_poly.entity_id
_entity_poly.type
_entity_poly.pdbx_seq_one_letter_code
_entity_poly.pdbx_strand_id
1 'polypeptide(L)'
;MSVIPERASWKIKDAAILPELLALIELGADEAALLGSVQAHAKTAAPQMTAEFYRRLLAHPETSEYFAGKSMDHLHGMIGKWFIELFDGTYDEAYARRRMVIGEVHVKIGLPVRYPLSMIDVVLPFGEQVARESSNPDMGVGAFRKVLSLDVAIFNQAYEDNQLKHLAELVGGERLARMLLAGAG
;
A
#
# COMPACT_ATOMS: atom_id res chain seq x y z
N MET A 1 15.67 -30.07 -15.35
CA MET A 1 15.32 -28.74 -14.81
C MET A 1 14.16 -28.18 -15.61
N SER A 2 13.04 -27.83 -14.97
CA SER A 2 11.90 -27.24 -15.67
C SER A 2 12.23 -25.77 -15.96
N VAL A 3 12.25 -25.38 -17.22
CA VAL A 3 12.48 -23.98 -17.61
C VAL A 3 11.24 -23.19 -17.22
N ILE A 4 11.37 -22.29 -16.23
CA ILE A 4 10.27 -21.36 -15.91
C ILE A 4 10.12 -20.42 -17.13
N PRO A 5 8.95 -20.41 -17.80
CA PRO A 5 8.73 -19.55 -18.94
C PRO A 5 8.66 -18.08 -18.50
N GLU A 6 9.09 -17.17 -19.38
CA GLU A 6 8.94 -15.73 -19.16
C GLU A 6 7.45 -15.38 -19.02
N ARG A 7 7.13 -14.48 -18.09
CA ARG A 7 5.75 -14.03 -17.83
C ARG A 7 5.59 -12.58 -18.27
N ALA A 8 4.43 -12.23 -18.82
CA ALA A 8 4.12 -10.86 -19.24
C ALA A 8 4.18 -9.87 -18.07
N SER A 9 3.69 -10.26 -16.89
CA SER A 9 3.71 -9.43 -15.67
C SER A 9 5.12 -9.01 -15.25
N TRP A 10 6.16 -9.77 -15.59
CA TRP A 10 7.54 -9.39 -15.24
C TRP A 10 8.03 -8.14 -15.98
N LYS A 11 7.39 -7.79 -17.11
CA LYS A 11 7.74 -6.63 -17.94
C LYS A 11 7.03 -5.35 -17.48
N ILE A 12 6.05 -5.46 -16.59
CA ILE A 12 5.26 -4.34 -16.09
C ILE A 12 5.92 -3.88 -14.79
N LYS A 13 6.34 -2.62 -14.75
CA LYS A 13 7.22 -2.07 -13.71
C LYS A 13 6.71 -0.72 -13.24
N ASP A 14 7.12 -0.35 -12.03
CA ASP A 14 6.84 0.96 -11.46
C ASP A 14 5.35 1.29 -11.62
N ALA A 15 5.00 2.56 -11.84
CA ALA A 15 3.62 2.97 -11.96
C ALA A 15 2.87 2.38 -13.18
N ALA A 16 3.55 1.67 -14.09
CA ALA A 16 2.91 0.94 -15.19
C ALA A 16 2.11 -0.29 -14.70
N ILE A 17 2.25 -0.73 -13.44
CA ILE A 17 1.37 -1.75 -12.84
C ILE A 17 -0.06 -1.22 -12.63
N LEU A 18 -0.24 0.09 -12.53
CA LEU A 18 -1.51 0.67 -12.12
C LEU A 18 -2.68 0.29 -13.05
N PRO A 19 -2.58 0.38 -14.39
CA PRO A 19 -3.69 0.03 -15.28
C PRO A 19 -4.13 -1.43 -15.14
N GLU A 20 -3.20 -2.38 -14.98
CA GLU A 20 -3.56 -3.79 -14.80
C GLU A 20 -4.25 -4.03 -13.45
N LEU A 21 -3.78 -3.39 -12.37
CA LEU A 21 -4.35 -3.53 -11.04
C LEU A 21 -5.75 -2.91 -10.96
N LEU A 22 -5.94 -1.73 -11.56
CA LEU A 22 -7.26 -1.09 -11.64
C LEU A 22 -8.26 -1.95 -12.42
N ALA A 23 -7.83 -2.56 -13.53
CA ALA A 23 -8.65 -3.48 -14.29
C ALA A 23 -9.01 -4.74 -13.47
N LEU A 24 -8.05 -5.28 -12.70
CA LEU A 24 -8.24 -6.49 -11.90
C LEU A 24 -9.21 -6.29 -10.72
N ILE A 25 -9.19 -5.13 -10.07
CA ILE A 25 -10.07 -4.82 -8.94
C ILE A 25 -11.42 -4.21 -9.37
N GLU A 26 -11.60 -3.95 -10.66
CA GLU A 26 -12.81 -3.39 -11.26
C GLU A 26 -13.28 -2.09 -10.58
N LEU A 27 -12.37 -1.13 -10.35
CA LEU A 27 -12.73 0.16 -9.75
C LEU A 27 -13.37 1.08 -10.79
N GLY A 28 -14.66 1.41 -10.59
CA GLY A 28 -15.41 2.31 -11.46
C GLY A 28 -15.23 3.79 -11.15
N ALA A 29 -15.56 4.66 -12.11
CA ALA A 29 -15.52 6.12 -11.94
C ALA A 29 -16.50 6.59 -10.85
N ASP A 30 -17.70 6.00 -10.77
CA ASP A 30 -18.70 6.34 -9.76
C ASP A 30 -18.23 5.96 -8.34
N GLU A 31 -17.58 4.80 -8.19
CA GLU A 31 -16.97 4.36 -6.94
C GLU A 31 -15.85 5.31 -6.48
N ALA A 32 -14.99 5.72 -7.42
CA ALA A 32 -13.92 6.67 -7.12
C ALA A 32 -14.47 8.05 -6.72
N ALA A 33 -15.45 8.57 -7.46
CA ALA A 33 -16.11 9.83 -7.13
C ALA A 33 -16.80 9.79 -5.76
N LEU A 34 -17.41 8.65 -5.41
CA LEU A 34 -18.06 8.44 -4.12
C LEU A 34 -17.05 8.53 -2.96
N LEU A 35 -15.87 7.91 -3.11
CA LEU A 35 -14.81 8.04 -2.12
C LEU A 35 -14.29 9.48 -2.00
N GLY A 36 -14.11 10.16 -3.14
CA GLY A 36 -13.76 11.58 -3.17
C GLY A 36 -14.74 12.47 -2.37
N SER A 37 -16.04 12.13 -2.43
CA SER A 37 -17.09 12.90 -1.74
C SER A 37 -16.98 12.85 -0.21
N VAL A 38 -16.38 11.80 0.36
CA VAL A 38 -16.25 11.60 1.82
C VAL A 38 -14.88 11.93 2.39
N GLN A 39 -13.96 12.52 1.61
CA GLN A 39 -12.61 12.86 2.07
C GLN A 39 -12.60 13.77 3.32
N ALA A 40 -13.60 14.64 3.50
CA ALA A 40 -13.75 15.48 4.69
C ALA A 40 -13.99 14.65 5.97
N HIS A 41 -14.74 13.54 5.86
CA HIS A 41 -14.92 12.60 6.96
C HIS A 41 -13.60 11.86 7.27
N ALA A 42 -12.81 11.51 6.24
CA ALA A 42 -11.48 10.93 6.43
C ALA A 42 -10.54 11.87 7.23
N LYS A 43 -10.54 13.17 6.90
CA LYS A 43 -9.76 14.19 7.63
C LYS A 43 -10.16 14.26 9.11
N THR A 44 -11.45 14.13 9.38
CA THR A 44 -11.99 14.14 10.76
C THR A 44 -11.61 12.87 11.52
N ALA A 45 -11.62 11.71 10.86
CA ALA A 45 -11.29 10.42 11.47
C ALA A 45 -9.77 10.19 11.66
N ALA A 46 -8.92 10.82 10.83
CA ALA A 46 -7.48 10.56 10.79
C ALA A 46 -6.76 10.69 12.15
N PRO A 47 -7.04 11.69 13.02
CA PRO A 47 -6.38 11.78 14.32
C PRO A 47 -6.64 10.55 15.21
N GLN A 48 -7.87 10.04 15.24
CA GLN A 48 -8.21 8.86 16.03
C GLN A 48 -7.63 7.58 15.42
N MET A 49 -7.69 7.43 14.10
CA MET A 49 -7.11 6.30 13.40
C MET A 49 -5.58 6.23 13.64
N THR A 50 -4.87 7.35 13.50
CA THR A 50 -3.42 7.38 13.75
C THR A 50 -3.06 7.10 15.21
N ALA A 51 -3.88 7.58 16.17
CA ALA A 51 -3.70 7.25 17.58
C ALA A 51 -3.79 5.75 17.84
N GLU A 52 -4.80 5.07 17.31
CA GLU A 52 -4.92 3.62 17.42
C GLU A 52 -3.77 2.88 16.71
N PHE A 53 -3.37 3.36 15.55
CA PHE A 53 -2.27 2.81 14.76
C PHE A 53 -0.96 2.80 15.56
N TYR A 54 -0.54 3.96 16.08
CA TYR A 54 0.70 4.06 16.85
C TYR A 54 0.58 3.47 18.25
N ARG A 55 -0.61 3.46 18.87
CA ARG A 55 -0.82 2.75 20.14
C ARG A 55 -0.46 1.28 20.02
N ARG A 56 -0.88 0.60 18.94
CA ARG A 56 -0.53 -0.81 18.73
C ARG A 56 0.95 -0.99 18.41
N LEU A 57 1.52 -0.20 17.51
CA LEU A 57 2.93 -0.33 17.13
C LEU A 57 3.91 -0.03 18.27
N LEU A 58 3.57 0.91 19.16
CA LEU A 58 4.41 1.24 20.32
C LEU A 58 4.27 0.22 21.46
N ALA A 59 3.22 -0.62 21.46
CA ALA A 59 3.03 -1.65 22.47
C ALA A 59 3.92 -2.88 22.28
N HIS A 60 4.58 -3.01 21.12
CA HIS A 60 5.43 -4.16 20.78
C HIS A 60 6.88 -3.72 20.57
N PRO A 61 7.86 -4.31 21.28
CA PRO A 61 9.27 -3.97 21.14
C PRO A 61 9.77 -3.99 19.69
N GLU A 62 9.40 -5.03 18.94
CA GLU A 62 9.84 -5.31 17.56
C GLU A 62 9.36 -4.28 16.54
N THR A 63 8.34 -3.48 16.87
CA THR A 63 7.88 -2.37 16.03
C THR A 63 8.24 -1.02 16.63
N SER A 64 8.26 -0.92 17.97
CA SER A 64 8.54 0.34 18.67
C SER A 64 9.96 0.88 18.39
N GLU A 65 10.93 -0.01 18.15
CA GLU A 65 12.33 0.36 17.89
C GLU A 65 12.51 1.26 16.65
N TYR A 66 11.63 1.13 15.64
CA TYR A 66 11.68 1.94 14.42
C TYR A 66 11.33 3.42 14.65
N PHE A 67 10.76 3.77 15.80
CA PHE A 67 10.32 5.13 16.14
C PHE A 67 11.28 5.86 17.09
N ALA A 68 12.36 5.22 17.54
CA ALA A 68 13.35 5.85 18.42
C ALA A 68 13.94 7.12 17.79
N GLY A 69 13.89 8.24 18.52
CA GLY A 69 14.38 9.54 18.05
C GLY A 69 13.57 10.19 16.92
N LYS A 70 12.39 9.65 16.59
CA LYS A 70 11.48 10.24 15.60
C LYS A 70 10.48 11.17 16.27
N SER A 71 10.01 12.18 15.53
CA SER A 71 8.89 13.02 15.96
C SER A 71 7.57 12.27 15.77
N MET A 72 6.85 12.01 16.87
CA MET A 72 5.54 11.38 16.80
C MET A 72 4.53 12.23 16.04
N ASP A 73 4.56 13.55 16.20
CA ASP A 73 3.67 14.46 15.44
C ASP A 73 3.89 14.32 13.93
N HIS A 74 5.14 14.24 13.50
CA HIS A 74 5.49 14.02 12.09
C HIS A 74 4.99 12.65 11.60
N LEU A 75 5.20 11.61 12.40
CA LEU A 75 4.78 10.24 12.11
C LEU A 75 3.25 10.10 11.98
N HIS A 76 2.50 10.71 12.90
CA HIS A 76 1.04 10.81 12.83
C HIS A 76 0.60 11.61 11.59
N GLY A 77 1.28 12.71 11.27
CA GLY A 77 1.00 13.50 10.06
C GLY A 77 1.16 12.69 8.78
N MET A 78 2.19 11.85 8.67
CA MET A 78 2.42 11.01 7.50
C MET A 78 1.35 9.92 7.32
N ILE A 79 1.04 9.15 8.38
CA ILE A 79 0.02 8.09 8.30
C ILE A 79 -1.38 8.70 8.12
N GLY A 80 -1.66 9.83 8.78
CA GLY A 80 -2.92 10.56 8.62
C GLY A 80 -3.12 11.04 7.18
N LYS A 81 -2.07 11.63 6.58
CA LYS A 81 -2.09 12.03 5.17
C LYS A 81 -2.33 10.84 4.25
N TRP A 82 -1.59 9.74 4.42
CA TRP A 82 -1.78 8.53 3.63
C TRP A 82 -3.23 8.01 3.69
N PHE A 83 -3.80 7.95 4.90
CA PHE A 83 -5.19 7.52 5.09
C PHE A 83 -6.20 8.43 4.41
N ILE A 84 -6.02 9.75 4.50
CA ILE A 84 -6.89 10.72 3.82
C ILE A 84 -6.82 10.54 2.31
N GLU A 85 -5.64 10.28 1.76
CA GLU A 85 -5.43 10.08 0.33
C GLU A 85 -6.11 8.81 -0.21
N LEU A 86 -6.46 7.83 0.64
CA LEU A 86 -7.32 6.69 0.24
C LEU A 86 -8.72 7.15 -0.21
N PHE A 87 -9.09 8.39 0.09
CA PHE A 87 -10.35 9.03 -0.27
C PHE A 87 -10.15 10.21 -1.25
N ASP A 88 -9.04 10.24 -2.01
CA ASP A 88 -8.80 11.29 -3.02
C ASP A 88 -9.82 11.24 -4.17
N GLY A 89 -10.35 10.05 -4.48
CA GLY A 89 -11.25 9.83 -5.61
C GLY A 89 -10.57 9.94 -6.99
N THR A 90 -9.24 10.13 -7.02
CA THR A 90 -8.41 10.07 -8.23
C THR A 90 -7.23 9.13 -7.96
N TYR A 91 -7.20 8.00 -8.67
CA TYR A 91 -6.21 6.94 -8.49
C TYR A 91 -5.40 6.77 -9.78
N ASP A 92 -4.56 7.75 -10.05
CA ASP A 92 -3.77 7.87 -11.27
C ASP A 92 -2.30 7.46 -11.06
N GLU A 93 -1.48 7.64 -12.09
CA GLU A 93 -0.05 7.31 -12.02
C GLU A 93 0.67 8.09 -10.89
N ALA A 94 0.24 9.33 -10.61
CA ALA A 94 0.79 10.12 -9.52
C ALA A 94 0.41 9.53 -8.15
N TYR A 95 -0.81 9.02 -7.98
CA TYR A 95 -1.22 8.24 -6.82
C TYR A 95 -0.30 7.02 -6.65
N ALA A 96 -0.15 6.20 -7.69
CA ALA A 96 0.68 5.00 -7.66
C ALA A 96 2.14 5.30 -7.26
N ARG A 97 2.76 6.34 -7.84
CA ARG A 97 4.12 6.74 -7.46
C ARG A 97 4.24 7.13 -5.99
N ARG A 98 3.26 7.83 -5.41
CA ARG A 98 3.27 8.15 -3.98
C ARG A 98 3.26 6.88 -3.12
N ARG A 99 2.51 5.85 -3.53
CA ARG A 99 2.44 4.56 -2.79
C ARG A 99 3.71 3.74 -2.92
N MET A 100 4.36 3.78 -4.08
CA MET A 100 5.68 3.17 -4.28
C MET A 100 6.73 3.79 -3.37
N VAL A 101 6.78 5.13 -3.29
CA VAL A 101 7.70 5.84 -2.38
C VAL A 101 7.47 5.43 -0.93
N ILE A 102 6.22 5.23 -0.51
CA ILE A 102 5.92 4.72 0.84
C ILE A 102 6.57 3.34 1.03
N GLY A 103 6.37 2.41 0.10
CA GLY A 103 6.98 1.08 0.14
C GLY A 103 8.52 1.13 0.16
N GLU A 104 9.13 1.95 -0.69
CA GLU A 104 10.58 2.18 -0.73
C GLU A 104 11.14 2.68 0.61
N VAL A 105 10.45 3.61 1.27
CA VAL A 105 10.84 4.10 2.60
C VAL A 105 10.85 2.97 3.62
N HIS A 106 9.84 2.10 3.61
CA HIS A 106 9.77 0.97 4.54
C HIS A 106 10.89 -0.05 4.29
N VAL A 107 11.17 -0.35 3.03
CA VAL A 107 12.28 -1.21 2.62
C VAL A 107 13.62 -0.63 3.08
N LYS A 108 13.83 0.68 2.86
CA LYS A 108 15.09 1.37 3.20
C LYS A 108 15.42 1.33 4.69
N ILE A 109 14.40 1.36 5.55
CA ILE A 109 14.59 1.23 7.00
C ILE A 109 14.66 -0.23 7.47
N GLY A 110 14.55 -1.19 6.55
CA GLY A 110 14.56 -2.62 6.87
C GLY A 110 13.32 -3.07 7.63
N LEU A 111 12.16 -2.42 7.44
CA LEU A 111 10.93 -2.79 8.12
C LEU A 111 10.33 -4.05 7.46
N PRO A 112 10.11 -5.16 8.19
CA PRO A 112 9.46 -6.33 7.62
C PRO A 112 8.05 -6.02 7.11
N VAL A 113 7.76 -6.40 5.87
CA VAL A 113 6.46 -6.15 5.18
C VAL A 113 5.23 -6.64 5.97
N ARG A 114 5.41 -7.68 6.81
CA ARG A 114 4.34 -8.20 7.67
C ARG A 114 3.77 -7.16 8.64
N TYR A 115 4.55 -6.16 9.06
CA TYR A 115 4.09 -5.14 10.00
C TYR A 115 3.08 -4.17 9.38
N PRO A 116 3.37 -3.46 8.27
CA PRO A 116 2.36 -2.63 7.62
C PRO A 116 1.14 -3.44 7.18
N LEU A 117 1.31 -4.68 6.69
CA LEU A 117 0.19 -5.57 6.35
C LEU A 117 -0.70 -5.89 7.56
N SER A 118 -0.10 -6.16 8.73
CA SER A 118 -0.87 -6.43 9.95
C SER A 118 -1.64 -5.19 10.43
N MET A 119 -1.09 -4.00 10.21
CA MET A 119 -1.73 -2.75 10.62
C MET A 119 -2.90 -2.34 9.74
N ILE A 120 -3.13 -3.01 8.60
CA ILE A 120 -4.36 -2.84 7.82
C ILE A 120 -5.60 -3.17 8.66
N ASP A 121 -5.50 -4.08 9.64
CA ASP A 121 -6.57 -4.36 10.60
C ASP A 121 -7.04 -3.11 11.37
N VAL A 122 -6.13 -2.19 11.69
CA VAL A 122 -6.49 -0.91 12.32
C VAL A 122 -7.17 0.01 11.32
N VAL A 123 -6.66 0.09 10.10
CA VAL A 123 -7.11 1.07 9.09
C VAL A 123 -8.49 0.73 8.55
N LEU A 124 -8.75 -0.57 8.33
CA LEU A 124 -9.97 -1.08 7.72
C LEU A 124 -11.26 -0.58 8.38
N PRO A 125 -11.50 -0.75 9.70
CA PRO A 125 -12.76 -0.30 10.31
C PRO A 125 -12.97 1.21 10.25
N PHE A 126 -11.91 2.03 10.40
CA PHE A 126 -12.02 3.48 10.27
C PHE A 126 -12.37 3.89 8.84
N GLY A 127 -11.73 3.27 7.85
CA GLY A 127 -12.01 3.61 6.46
C GLY A 127 -13.38 3.13 6.00
N GLU A 128 -13.85 1.98 6.48
CA GLU A 128 -15.24 1.54 6.25
C GLU A 128 -16.24 2.50 6.89
N GLN A 129 -15.98 2.98 8.10
CA GLN A 129 -16.83 3.97 8.76
C GLN A 129 -16.91 5.27 7.95
N VAL A 130 -15.77 5.79 7.47
CA VAL A 130 -15.73 6.97 6.60
C VAL A 130 -16.51 6.73 5.30
N ALA A 131 -16.33 5.57 4.67
CA ALA A 131 -16.99 5.25 3.41
C ALA A 131 -18.52 5.12 3.54
N ARG A 132 -19.03 4.76 4.73
CA ARG A 132 -20.47 4.70 5.02
C ARG A 132 -21.14 6.07 5.07
N GLU A 133 -20.37 7.16 5.20
CA GLU A 133 -20.90 8.53 5.14
C GLU A 133 -21.23 8.98 3.71
N SER A 134 -20.94 8.14 2.72
CA SER A 134 -21.21 8.44 1.32
C SER A 134 -22.70 8.32 0.98
N SER A 135 -23.12 8.89 -0.15
CA SER A 135 -24.52 8.83 -0.60
C SER A 135 -25.03 7.41 -0.90
N ASN A 136 -24.13 6.44 -1.07
CA ASN A 136 -24.45 5.02 -1.19
C ASN A 136 -23.46 4.20 -0.33
N PRO A 137 -23.80 3.94 0.95
CA PRO A 137 -22.88 3.33 1.90
C PRO A 137 -22.30 1.98 1.46
N ASP A 138 -23.11 1.11 0.84
CA ASP A 138 -22.65 -0.23 0.43
C ASP A 138 -21.63 -0.14 -0.71
N MET A 139 -21.91 0.72 -1.71
CA MET A 139 -20.95 1.00 -2.79
C MET A 139 -19.70 1.69 -2.26
N GLY A 140 -19.83 2.63 -1.33
CA GLY A 140 -18.70 3.34 -0.72
C GLY A 140 -17.76 2.38 0.02
N VAL A 141 -18.31 1.49 0.85
CA VAL A 141 -17.52 0.47 1.56
C VAL A 141 -16.84 -0.49 0.58
N GLY A 142 -17.54 -0.92 -0.47
CA GLY A 142 -16.95 -1.72 -1.55
C GLY A 142 -15.78 -1.02 -2.25
N ALA A 143 -15.98 0.23 -2.63
CA ALA A 143 -14.96 1.07 -3.26
C ALA A 143 -13.73 1.25 -2.35
N PHE A 144 -13.94 1.53 -1.06
CA PHE A 144 -12.85 1.68 -0.09
C PHE A 144 -12.01 0.41 0.00
N ARG A 145 -12.64 -0.77 0.09
CA ARG A 145 -11.94 -2.06 0.13
C ARG A 145 -11.13 -2.31 -1.15
N LYS A 146 -11.66 -1.94 -2.32
CA LYS A 146 -10.92 -2.00 -3.60
C LYS A 146 -9.69 -1.10 -3.58
N VAL A 147 -9.83 0.16 -3.19
CA VAL A 147 -8.73 1.13 -3.13
C VAL A 147 -7.69 0.73 -2.10
N LEU A 148 -8.09 0.23 -0.92
CA LEU A 148 -7.16 -0.29 0.08
C LEU A 148 -6.39 -1.50 -0.46
N SER A 149 -7.04 -2.40 -1.20
CA SER A 149 -6.38 -3.54 -1.84
C SER A 149 -5.39 -3.11 -2.92
N LEU A 150 -5.74 -2.08 -3.72
CA LEU A 150 -4.86 -1.45 -4.69
C LEU A 150 -3.61 -0.86 -4.00
N ASP A 151 -3.83 -0.13 -2.91
CA ASP A 151 -2.76 0.48 -2.12
C ASP A 151 -1.78 -0.59 -1.60
N VAL A 152 -2.34 -1.67 -1.05
CA VAL A 152 -1.60 -2.83 -0.57
C VAL A 152 -0.74 -3.45 -1.67
N ALA A 153 -1.32 -3.66 -2.85
CA ALA A 153 -0.60 -4.22 -3.98
C ALA A 153 0.56 -3.32 -4.44
N ILE A 154 0.32 -2.02 -4.60
CA ILE A 154 1.33 -1.08 -5.09
C ILE A 154 2.48 -0.89 -4.09
N PHE A 155 2.19 -0.74 -2.79
CA PHE A 155 3.27 -0.59 -1.82
C PHE A 155 4.08 -1.89 -1.69
N ASN A 156 3.41 -3.05 -1.76
CA ASN A 156 4.08 -4.35 -1.65
C ASN A 156 4.98 -4.62 -2.87
N GLN A 157 4.64 -4.08 -4.05
CA GLN A 157 5.49 -4.14 -5.23
C GLN A 157 6.89 -3.55 -4.95
N ALA A 158 6.99 -2.46 -4.20
CA ALA A 158 8.29 -1.86 -3.87
C ALA A 158 9.20 -2.79 -3.04
N TYR A 159 8.63 -3.68 -2.22
CA TYR A 159 9.40 -4.72 -1.52
C TYR A 159 9.94 -5.77 -2.48
N GLU A 160 9.10 -6.27 -3.39
CA GLU A 160 9.52 -7.23 -4.42
C GLU A 160 10.60 -6.63 -5.31
N ASP A 161 10.39 -5.41 -5.79
CA ASP A 161 11.31 -4.71 -6.70
C ASP A 161 12.69 -4.53 -6.06
N ASN A 162 12.75 -4.17 -4.78
CA ASN A 162 14.03 -4.03 -4.09
C ASN A 162 14.77 -5.37 -3.93
N GLN A 163 14.08 -6.42 -3.49
CA GLN A 163 14.67 -7.76 -3.35
C GLN A 163 15.19 -8.27 -4.69
N LEU A 164 14.38 -8.11 -5.73
CA LEU A 164 14.69 -8.57 -7.06
C LEU A 164 15.84 -7.77 -7.68
N LYS A 165 15.88 -6.46 -7.50
CA LYS A 165 16.97 -5.60 -7.98
C LYS A 165 18.31 -6.05 -7.44
N HIS A 166 18.42 -6.22 -6.12
CA HIS A 166 19.68 -6.66 -5.51
C HIS A 166 20.09 -8.06 -5.94
N LEU A 167 19.15 -8.99 -6.06
CA LEU A 167 19.46 -10.32 -6.56
C LEU A 167 19.89 -10.29 -8.03
N ALA A 168 19.21 -9.50 -8.87
CA ALA A 168 19.56 -9.33 -10.28
C ALA A 168 20.97 -8.76 -10.47
N GLU A 169 21.36 -7.79 -9.64
CA GLU A 169 22.72 -7.22 -9.61
C GLU A 169 23.76 -8.30 -9.26
N LEU A 170 23.46 -9.21 -8.31
CA LEU A 170 24.36 -10.28 -7.90
C LEU A 170 24.51 -11.40 -8.94
N VAL A 171 23.42 -11.76 -9.63
CA VAL A 171 23.40 -12.92 -10.54
C VAL A 171 23.51 -12.53 -12.02
N GLY A 172 23.60 -11.23 -12.33
CA GLY A 172 23.80 -10.72 -13.68
C GLY A 172 22.52 -10.67 -14.54
N GLY A 173 21.33 -10.67 -13.92
CA GLY A 173 20.09 -10.47 -14.66
C GLY A 173 18.81 -10.83 -13.91
N GLU A 174 17.73 -10.09 -14.19
CA GLU A 174 16.43 -10.26 -13.52
C GLU A 174 15.81 -11.65 -13.74
N ARG A 175 15.93 -12.19 -14.97
CA ARG A 175 15.39 -13.52 -15.28
C ARG A 175 15.98 -14.61 -14.38
N LEU A 176 17.30 -14.61 -14.23
CA LEU A 176 17.98 -15.58 -13.39
C LEU A 176 17.63 -15.36 -11.92
N ALA A 177 17.54 -14.11 -11.47
CA ALA A 177 17.10 -13.77 -10.12
C ALA A 177 15.70 -14.35 -9.82
N ARG A 178 14.73 -14.17 -10.73
CA ARG A 178 13.39 -14.74 -10.59
C ARG A 178 13.38 -16.27 -10.59
N MET A 179 14.22 -16.90 -11.42
CA MET A 179 14.36 -18.36 -11.43
C MET A 179 14.91 -18.90 -10.11
N LEU A 180 15.90 -18.22 -9.53
CA LEU A 180 16.49 -18.59 -8.24
C LEU A 180 15.49 -18.42 -7.10
N LEU A 181 14.74 -17.31 -7.07
CA LEU A 181 13.66 -17.10 -6.08
C LEU A 181 12.58 -18.18 -6.17
N ALA A 182 12.28 -18.67 -7.37
CA ALA A 182 11.33 -19.76 -7.59
C ALA A 182 11.90 -21.16 -7.28
N GLY A 183 13.13 -21.26 -6.77
CA GLY A 183 13.79 -22.53 -6.46
C GLY A 183 14.20 -23.34 -7.68
N ALA A 184 14.29 -22.72 -8.86
CA ALA A 184 14.67 -23.37 -10.13
C ALA A 184 16.15 -23.16 -10.49
N GLY A 185 17.01 -22.98 -9.48
CA GLY A 185 18.47 -22.84 -9.61
C GLY A 185 19.19 -24.12 -9.95
#